data_AF-Q2FRK7-F1
#
_entry.id   AF-Q2FRK7-F1
#
_cell.length_a   1.000
_cell.length_b   1.000
_cell.length_c   1.000
_cell.angle_alpha   90.00
_cell.angle_beta   90.00
_cell.angle_gamma   90.00
#
_symmetry.space_group_name_H-M   'P 1'
#
loop_
_entity.id
_entity.type
_entity.pdbx_description
1 polymer ?
#
loop_
_entity_poly.entity_id
_entity_poly.type
_entity_poly.pdbx_seq_one_letter_code
_entity_poly.pdbx_strand_id
1 'polypeptide(L)'
;MFWREIELNPEEPAIWDNLGDCYEMIGESEKAIEAYFRSIELGLEDPEVYMRLADLLISQGDYEESLELFDLIITMTPDDAEVWKVRADILYELSRYSEALESVNTG
;
A
#
# COMPACT_ATOMS: atom_id res chain seq x y z
N MET A 1 -12.40 14.04 -18.23
CA MET A 1 -11.88 13.10 -19.27
C MET A 1 -11.59 11.72 -18.66
N PHE A 2 -11.17 11.66 -17.39
CA PHE A 2 -10.92 10.45 -16.60
C PHE A 2 -11.93 9.29 -16.75
N TRP A 3 -13.24 9.53 -16.59
CA TRP A 3 -14.26 8.47 -16.71
C TRP A 3 -14.31 7.80 -18.08
N ARG A 4 -13.94 8.54 -19.13
CA ARG A 4 -13.88 8.01 -20.50
C ARG A 4 -12.66 7.13 -20.71
N GLU A 5 -11.56 7.34 -19.98
CA GLU A 5 -10.38 6.48 -20.06
C GLU A 5 -10.60 5.14 -19.37
N ILE A 6 -11.27 5.14 -18.20
CA ILE A 6 -11.69 3.91 -17.50
C ILE A 6 -12.63 3.06 -18.38
N GLU A 7 -13.58 3.69 -19.08
CA GLU A 7 -14.47 2.99 -20.01
C GLU A 7 -13.74 2.41 -21.23
N LEU A 8 -12.62 3.02 -21.65
CA LEU A 8 -11.90 2.63 -22.86
C LEU A 8 -10.84 1.56 -22.60
N ASN A 9 -10.17 1.58 -21.44
CA ASN A 9 -9.14 0.62 -21.05
C ASN A 9 -9.25 0.26 -19.55
N PRO A 10 -10.27 -0.51 -19.13
CA PRO A 10 -10.45 -0.87 -17.72
C PRO A 10 -9.37 -1.81 -17.18
N GLU A 11 -8.52 -2.38 -18.04
CA GLU A 11 -7.45 -3.31 -17.68
C GLU A 11 -6.08 -2.64 -17.56
N GLU A 12 -5.96 -1.33 -17.81
CA GLU A 12 -4.70 -0.60 -17.63
C GLU A 12 -4.48 -0.29 -16.14
N PRO A 13 -3.46 -0.88 -15.47
CA PRO A 13 -3.27 -0.74 -14.03
C PRO A 13 -3.05 0.72 -13.60
N ALA A 14 -2.32 1.50 -14.41
CA ALA A 14 -2.00 2.89 -14.09
C ALA A 14 -3.23 3.80 -14.02
N ILE A 15 -4.34 3.46 -14.68
CA ILE A 15 -5.58 4.25 -14.59
C ILE A 15 -6.20 4.12 -13.20
N TRP A 16 -6.15 2.92 -12.61
CA TRP A 16 -6.67 2.64 -11.28
C TRP A 16 -5.82 3.26 -10.18
N ASP A 17 -4.49 3.29 -10.36
CA ASP A 17 -3.58 4.02 -9.47
C ASP A 17 -3.90 5.52 -9.44
N ASN A 18 -3.95 6.17 -10.62
CA ASN A 18 -4.31 7.58 -10.71
C ASN A 18 -5.73 7.87 -10.17
N LEU A 19 -6.65 6.91 -10.26
CA LEU A 19 -7.98 7.02 -9.67
C LEU A 19 -7.91 6.97 -8.13
N GLY A 20 -7.07 6.11 -7.58
CA GLY A 20 -6.77 6.05 -6.15
C GLY A 20 -6.27 7.39 -5.63
N ASP A 21 -5.27 7.97 -6.30
CA ASP A 21 -4.73 9.30 -5.99
C ASP A 21 -5.83 10.38 -6.00
N CYS A 22 -6.71 10.34 -6.99
CA CYS A 22 -7.83 11.29 -7.06
C CYS A 22 -8.80 11.12 -5.88
N TYR A 23 -9.10 9.88 -5.46
CA TYR A 23 -9.98 9.62 -4.32
C TYR A 23 -9.34 10.01 -2.99
N GLU A 24 -8.05 9.75 -2.82
CA GLU A 24 -7.29 10.17 -1.65
C GLU A 24 -7.30 11.70 -1.51
N MET A 25 -7.05 12.45 -2.59
CA MET A 25 -7.06 13.91 -2.60
C MET A 25 -8.41 14.53 -2.21
N ILE A 26 -9.52 13.83 -2.44
CA ILE A 26 -10.86 14.30 -2.05
C ILE A 26 -11.35 13.71 -0.71
N GLY A 27 -10.52 12.91 -0.04
CA GLY A 27 -10.80 12.33 1.26
C GLY A 27 -11.74 11.13 1.24
N GLU A 28 -11.91 10.48 0.09
CA GLU A 28 -12.73 9.27 -0.07
C GLU A 28 -11.85 8.01 0.09
N SER A 29 -11.33 7.80 1.30
CA SER A 29 -10.32 6.77 1.60
C SER A 29 -10.72 5.35 1.18
N GLU A 30 -11.97 4.94 1.40
CA GLU A 30 -12.43 3.60 1.02
C GLU A 30 -12.39 3.38 -0.51
N LYS A 31 -12.69 4.41 -1.30
CA LYS A 31 -12.60 4.33 -2.76
C LYS A 31 -11.17 4.36 -3.26
N ALA A 32 -10.29 5.08 -2.56
CA ALA A 32 -8.87 5.09 -2.86
C ALA A 32 -8.28 3.68 -2.67
N ILE A 33 -8.59 3.04 -1.54
CA ILE A 33 -8.22 1.65 -1.23
C ILE A 33 -8.68 0.71 -2.34
N GLU A 34 -9.97 0.76 -2.72
CA GLU A 34 -10.50 -0.09 -3.80
C GLU A 34 -9.74 0.12 -5.12
N ALA A 35 -9.47 1.38 -5.48
CA ALA A 35 -8.76 1.69 -6.72
C ALA A 35 -7.30 1.19 -6.72
N TYR A 36 -6.55 1.38 -5.62
CA TYR A 36 -5.19 0.86 -5.51
C TYR A 36 -5.16 -0.67 -5.53
N PHE A 37 -6.08 -1.35 -4.82
CA PHE A 37 -6.19 -2.80 -4.90
C PHE A 37 -6.42 -3.29 -6.32
N ARG A 38 -7.32 -2.64 -7.07
CA ARG A 38 -7.57 -2.98 -8.48
C ARG A 38 -6.34 -2.76 -9.36
N SER A 39 -5.56 -1.71 -9.10
CA SER A 39 -4.30 -1.47 -9.80
C SER A 39 -3.29 -2.59 -9.58
N ILE A 40 -3.12 -3.00 -8.32
CA ILE A 40 -2.24 -4.12 -7.93
C ILE A 40 -2.73 -5.45 -8.52
N GLU A 41 -4.03 -5.75 -8.47
CA GLU A 41 -4.62 -6.96 -9.06
C GLU A 41 -4.39 -7.06 -10.58
N LEU A 42 -4.33 -5.92 -11.26
CA LEU A 42 -4.04 -5.85 -12.70
C LEU A 42 -2.53 -5.96 -13.01
N GLY A 43 -1.68 -6.04 -11.98
CA GLY A 43 -0.25 -6.31 -12.10
C GLY A 43 0.64 -5.07 -12.03
N LEU A 44 0.17 -3.95 -11.46
CA LEU A 44 1.05 -2.83 -11.15
C LEU A 44 1.99 -3.20 -10.00
N GLU A 45 3.26 -3.45 -10.33
CA GLU A 45 4.33 -3.72 -9.36
C GLU A 45 5.13 -2.43 -9.08
N ASP A 46 4.48 -1.44 -8.46
CA ASP A 46 5.12 -0.18 -8.05
C ASP A 46 5.08 -0.03 -6.52
N PRO A 47 6.22 -0.11 -5.81
CA PRO A 47 6.28 0.03 -4.35
C PRO A 47 5.54 1.24 -3.78
N GLU A 48 5.50 2.35 -4.50
CA GLU A 48 4.80 3.57 -4.06
C GLU A 48 3.29 3.34 -3.91
N VAL A 49 2.69 2.56 -4.80
CA VAL A 49 1.25 2.24 -4.78
C VAL A 49 0.92 1.33 -3.59
N TYR A 50 1.80 0.37 -3.30
CA TYR A 50 1.67 -0.47 -2.12
C TYR A 50 1.82 0.36 -0.84
N MET A 51 2.75 1.32 -0.80
CA MET A 51 2.93 2.21 0.35
C MET A 51 1.67 3.06 0.60
N ARG A 52 1.09 3.67 -0.43
CA ARG A 52 -0.15 4.47 -0.29
C ARG A 52 -1.32 3.64 0.22
N LEU A 53 -1.49 2.44 -0.33
CA LEU A 53 -2.52 1.52 0.14
C LEU A 53 -2.28 1.12 1.60
N ALA A 54 -1.05 0.79 1.96
CA ALA A 54 -0.67 0.39 3.32
C ALA A 54 -0.85 1.51 4.34
N ASP A 55 -0.53 2.76 3.98
CA ASP A 55 -0.75 3.95 4.81
C ASP A 55 -2.24 4.22 5.05
N LEU A 56 -3.07 4.06 4.01
CA LEU A 56 -4.52 4.17 4.15
C LEU A 56 -5.07 3.10 5.10
N LEU A 57 -4.60 1.86 5.01
CA LEU A 57 -4.99 0.78 5.92
C LEU A 57 -4.55 1.05 7.36
N ILE A 58 -3.33 1.55 7.58
CA ILE A 58 -2.86 1.99 8.91
C ILE A 58 -3.79 3.06 9.48
N SER A 59 -4.21 4.02 8.66
CA SER A 59 -5.11 5.10 9.10
C SER A 59 -6.50 4.59 9.52
N GLN A 60 -6.92 3.44 8.98
CA GLN A 60 -8.17 2.75 9.35
C GLN A 60 -7.99 1.78 10.52
N GLY A 61 -6.74 1.48 10.91
CA GLY A 61 -6.39 0.51 11.95
C GLY A 61 -6.30 -0.93 11.46
N ASP A 62 -6.29 -1.14 10.15
CA ASP A 62 -6.17 -2.44 9.48
C ASP A 62 -4.68 -2.82 9.35
N TYR A 63 -4.05 -3.03 10.52
CA TYR A 63 -2.61 -3.22 10.65
C TYR A 63 -2.13 -4.56 10.10
N GLU A 64 -2.92 -5.63 10.18
CA GLU A 64 -2.58 -6.93 9.59
C GLU A 64 -2.46 -6.87 8.07
N GLU A 65 -3.45 -6.29 7.38
CA GLU A 65 -3.45 -6.13 5.94
C GLU A 65 -2.31 -5.20 5.48
N SER A 66 -2.06 -4.12 6.24
CA SER A 66 -0.92 -3.24 5.98
C SER A 66 0.41 -3.98 6.11
N LEU A 67 0.57 -4.84 7.12
CA LEU A 67 1.77 -5.64 7.32
C LEU A 67 2.06 -6.56 6.13
N GLU A 68 1.04 -7.19 5.54
CA GLU A 68 1.19 -8.03 4.35
C GLU A 68 1.71 -7.22 3.15
N LEU A 69 1.24 -5.99 2.97
CA LEU A 69 1.75 -5.10 1.92
C LEU A 69 3.20 -4.68 2.18
N PHE A 70 3.56 -4.36 3.43
CA PHE A 70 4.95 -4.03 3.78
C PHE A 70 5.90 -5.22 3.58
N ASP A 71 5.46 -6.45 3.86
CA ASP A 71 6.23 -7.65 3.53
C ASP A 71 6.49 -7.74 2.02
N LEU A 72 5.51 -7.41 1.18
CA LEU A 72 5.68 -7.35 -0.28
C LEU A 72 6.62 -6.23 -0.72
N ILE A 73 6.49 -5.02 -0.16
CA ILE A 73 7.36 -3.88 -0.47
C ILE A 73 8.82 -4.24 -0.18
N ILE A 74 9.11 -4.89 0.96
CA ILE A 74 10.46 -5.36 1.31
C ILE A 74 11.04 -6.29 0.25
N THR A 75 10.22 -7.14 -0.39
CA THR A 75 10.73 -7.99 -1.47
C THR A 75 11.19 -7.19 -2.70
N MET A 76 10.60 -6.03 -2.93
CA MET A 76 10.92 -5.12 -4.05
C MET A 76 12.08 -4.18 -3.69
N THR A 77 12.14 -3.73 -2.44
CA THR A 77 13.11 -2.75 -1.93
C THR A 77 13.78 -3.24 -0.62
N PRO A 78 14.55 -4.35 -0.67
CA PRO A 78 15.07 -4.98 0.55
C PRO A 78 16.09 -4.12 1.31
N ASP A 79 16.73 -3.17 0.65
CA ASP A 79 17.73 -2.28 1.23
C ASP A 79 17.14 -0.93 1.74
N ASP A 80 15.82 -0.76 1.67
CA ASP A 80 15.16 0.47 2.15
C ASP A 80 14.85 0.39 3.65
N ALA A 81 15.73 0.99 4.45
CA ALA A 81 15.63 1.04 5.90
C ALA A 81 14.32 1.69 6.41
N GLU A 82 13.70 2.61 5.65
CA GLU A 82 12.45 3.22 6.09
C GLU A 82 11.30 2.21 6.02
N VAL A 83 11.27 1.35 5.00
CA VAL A 83 10.26 0.28 4.88
C VAL A 83 10.36 -0.70 6.05
N TRP A 84 11.58 -1.09 6.44
CA TRP A 84 11.81 -1.96 7.60
C TRP A 84 11.38 -1.31 8.91
N LYS A 85 11.59 0.00 9.06
CA LYS A 85 11.15 0.76 10.23
C LYS A 85 9.63 0.82 10.32
N VAL A 86 8.94 1.14 9.22
CA VAL A 86 7.47 1.17 9.22
C VAL A 86 6.89 -0.22 9.51
N ARG A 87 7.48 -1.28 8.96
CA ARG A 87 7.10 -2.66 9.33
C ARG A 87 7.23 -2.92 10.82
N ALA A 88 8.31 -2.46 11.45
CA ALA A 88 8.49 -2.60 12.89
C ALA A 88 7.43 -1.83 13.70
N ASP A 89 7.06 -0.63 13.24
CA ASP A 89 6.01 0.19 13.85
C ASP A 89 4.63 -0.50 13.74
N ILE A 90 4.29 -1.07 12.58
CA ILE A 90 3.06 -1.86 12.41
C ILE A 90 3.04 -3.07 13.35
N LEU A 91 4.16 -3.82 13.43
CA LEU A 91 4.29 -4.96 14.34
C LEU A 91 4.17 -4.55 15.81
N TYR A 92 4.62 -3.35 16.15
CA TYR A 92 4.47 -2.80 17.50
C TYR A 92 3.00 -2.54 17.84
N GLU A 93 2.23 -1.92 16.93
CA GLU A 93 0.78 -1.70 17.10
C GLU A 93 0.02 -3.04 17.25
N LEU A 94 0.47 -4.08 16.54
CA LEU A 94 -0.02 -5.45 16.67
C LEU A 94 0.44 -6.19 17.95
N SER A 95 1.22 -5.53 18.82
CA SER A 95 1.86 -6.15 19.99
C SER A 95 2.79 -7.34 19.68
N ARG A 96 3.30 -7.44 18.45
CA ARG A 96 4.24 -8.47 17.96
C ARG A 96 5.69 -8.01 18.16
N TYR A 97 6.04 -7.69 19.42
CA TYR A 97 7.30 -7.03 19.75
C TYR A 97 8.56 -7.80 19.37
N SER A 98 8.54 -9.13 19.39
CA SER A 98 9.69 -9.95 18.98
C SER A 98 10.01 -9.78 17.50
N GLU A 99 8.99 -9.72 16.65
CA GLU A 99 9.14 -9.57 15.21
C GLU A 99 9.48 -8.11 14.85
N ALA A 100 8.94 -7.13 15.59
CA ALA A 100 9.34 -5.73 15.45
C ALA A 100 10.85 -5.55 15.71
N LEU A 101 11.39 -6.19 16.75
CA LEU A 101 12.84 -6.17 17.02
C LEU A 101 13.65 -6.85 15.91
N GLU A 102 13.13 -7.92 15.30
CA GLU A 102 13.78 -8.57 14.17
C GLU A 102 13.83 -7.64 12.95
N SER A 103 12.72 -6.97 12.63
CA SER A 103 12.67 -5.96 11.56
C SER A 103 13.76 -4.88 11.71
N VAL A 104 13.88 -4.29 12.91
CA VAL A 104 14.86 -3.22 13.18
C VAL A 104 16.32 -3.70 13.10
N ASN A 105 16.56 -4.99 13.31
CA ASN A 105 17.91 -5.56 13.23
C ASN A 105 18.27 -6.04 11.81
N THR A 106 17.26 -6.25 10.95
CA THR A 106 17.43 -6.85 9.62
C THR A 106 17.54 -5.79 8.52
N GLY A 107 16.76 -4.71 8.62
CA GLY A 107 16.90 -3.51 7.78
C GLY A 107 17.94 -2.53 8.31
#